data_AF-A0A1I5YEG7-F1
#
_entry.id   AF-A0A1I5YEG7-F1
#
_cell.length_a   1.000
_cell.length_b   1.000
_cell.length_c   1.000
_cell.angle_alpha   90.00
_cell.angle_beta   90.00
_cell.angle_gamma   90.00
#
_symmetry.space_group_name_H-M   'P 1'
#
loop_
_entity.id
_entity.type
_entity.pdbx_description
1 polymer ?
#
loop_
_entity_poly.entity_id
_entity_poly.type
_entity_poly.pdbx_seq_one_letter_code
_entity_poly.pdbx_strand_id
1 'polypeptide(L)'
;MDFLVEIDASRAYELPSDECADLIKRERVRGRELMEENVLRHFWRLPGTRSNIGIWSAPDADKLEQILESLPVKPYANIKVTALASHPMTVNTSSNSHS
;
A
#
# COMPACT_ATOMS: atom_id res chain seq x y z
N MET A 1 -12.91 -3.44 3.53
CA MET A 1 -12.96 -1.97 3.36
C MET A 1 -11.78 -1.56 2.50
N ASP A 2 -11.96 -0.57 1.63
CA ASP A 2 -10.87 -0.06 0.81
C ASP A 2 -10.36 1.27 1.35
N PHE A 3 -9.07 1.51 1.15
CA PHE A 3 -8.35 2.65 1.66
C PHE A 3 -7.43 3.19 0.56
N LEU A 4 -7.42 4.51 0.39
CA LEU A 4 -6.38 5.20 -0.34
C LEU A 4 -5.23 5.43 0.63
N VAL A 5 -4.07 4.86 0.33
CA VAL A 5 -2.86 5.02 1.15
C VAL A 5 -1.80 5.68 0.32
N GLU A 6 -1.27 6.79 0.82
CA GLU A 6 -0.09 7.46 0.30
C GLU A 6 1.08 7.23 1.26
N ILE A 7 2.22 6.80 0.73
CA ILE A 7 3.43 6.51 1.48
C ILE A 7 4.56 7.35 0.89
N ASP A 8 5.08 8.30 1.66
CA ASP A 8 6.30 9.04 1.36
C ASP A 8 7.47 8.42 2.10
N ALA A 9 8.35 7.71 1.37
CA ALA A 9 9.54 7.06 1.90
C ALA A 9 10.83 7.85 1.65
N SER A 10 10.75 9.18 1.46
CA SER A 10 11.91 10.04 1.21
C SER A 10 13.01 9.88 2.27
N ARG A 11 12.66 9.78 3.56
CA ARG A 11 13.62 9.63 4.66
C ARG A 11 14.40 8.31 4.60
N ALA A 12 13.87 7.27 3.95
CA ALA A 12 14.60 6.02 3.76
C ALA A 12 15.86 6.22 2.88
N TYR A 13 15.84 7.22 2.00
CA TYR A 13 16.97 7.55 1.12
C TYR A 13 18.03 8.44 1.81
N GLU A 14 17.83 8.82 3.07
CA GLU A 14 18.84 9.49 3.91
C GLU A 14 19.77 8.50 4.62
N LEU A 15 19.39 7.22 4.64
CA LEU A 15 20.23 6.14 5.19
C LEU A 15 21.50 5.92 4.35
N PRO A 16 22.55 5.33 4.93
CA PRO A 16 23.70 4.84 4.17
C PRO A 16 23.25 3.97 2.98
N SER A 17 23.96 4.08 1.86
CA SER A 17 23.58 3.46 0.58
C SER A 17 23.25 1.96 0.72
N ASP A 18 24.05 1.21 1.46
CA ASP A 18 23.87 -0.23 1.62
C ASP A 18 22.66 -0.57 2.50
N GLU A 19 22.41 0.20 3.56
CA GLU A 19 21.23 0.06 4.41
C GLU A 19 19.94 0.40 3.66
N CYS A 20 19.97 1.50 2.89
CA CYS A 20 18.86 1.89 2.03
C CYS A 20 18.56 0.80 0.99
N ALA A 21 19.60 0.26 0.34
CA ALA A 21 19.44 -0.78 -0.67
C ALA A 21 18.81 -2.06 -0.09
N ASP A 22 19.26 -2.50 1.09
CA ASP A 22 18.68 -3.65 1.79
C ASP A 22 17.23 -3.39 2.23
N LEU A 23 16.97 -2.22 2.81
CA LEU A 23 15.63 -1.80 3.22
C LEU A 23 14.64 -1.83 2.04
N ILE A 24 15.01 -1.22 0.91
CA ILE A 24 14.18 -1.20 -0.29
C ILE A 24 14.01 -2.61 -0.89
N LYS A 25 15.00 -3.49 -0.76
CA LYS A 25 14.88 -4.88 -1.18
C LYS A 25 13.82 -5.62 -0.36
N ARG A 26 13.87 -5.52 0.97
CA ARG A 26 12.87 -6.11 1.88
C ARG A 26 11.48 -5.52 1.66
N GLU A 27 11.40 -4.20 1.45
CA GLU A 27 10.14 -3.51 1.14
C GLU A 27 9.48 -4.07 -0.12
N ARG A 28 10.26 -4.29 -1.18
CA ARG A 28 9.75 -4.89 -2.42
C ARG A 28 9.28 -6.33 -2.24
N VAL A 29 9.90 -7.10 -1.35
CA VAL A 29 9.43 -8.46 -1.03
C VAL A 29 8.08 -8.37 -0.33
N ARG A 30 7.99 -7.59 0.75
CA ARG A 30 6.73 -7.45 1.52
C ARG A 30 5.60 -6.87 0.67
N GLY A 31 5.88 -5.87 -0.16
CA GLY A 31 4.91 -5.29 -1.09
C GLY A 31 4.36 -6.31 -2.10
N ARG A 32 5.18 -7.25 -2.58
CA ARG A 32 4.72 -8.32 -3.47
C ARG A 32 3.81 -9.32 -2.75
N GLU A 33 4.19 -9.74 -1.55
CA GLU A 33 3.34 -10.61 -0.72
C GLU A 33 1.96 -9.97 -0.50
N LEU A 34 1.92 -8.69 -0.17
CA LEU A 34 0.68 -7.94 0.03
C LEU A 34 -0.18 -7.84 -1.24
N MET A 35 0.45 -7.78 -2.42
CA MET A 35 -0.29 -7.86 -3.68
C MET A 35 -0.87 -9.25 -3.93
N GLU A 36 -0.10 -10.31 -3.66
CA GLU A 36 -0.55 -11.70 -3.77
C GLU A 36 -1.71 -12.00 -2.81
N GLU A 37 -1.66 -11.42 -1.60
CA GLU A 37 -2.72 -11.47 -0.58
C GLU A 37 -3.96 -10.63 -0.95
N ASN A 38 -3.96 -9.90 -2.07
CA ASN A 38 -4.98 -8.91 -2.46
C ASN A 38 -5.22 -7.81 -1.42
N VAL A 39 -4.25 -7.58 -0.53
CA VAL A 39 -4.27 -6.47 0.43
C VAL A 39 -3.84 -5.19 -0.26
N LEU A 40 -2.73 -5.20 -1.01
CA LEU A 40 -2.34 -4.11 -1.90
C LEU A 40 -2.92 -4.35 -3.29
N ARG A 41 -4.08 -3.77 -3.59
CA ARG A 41 -4.84 -4.02 -4.83
C ARG A 41 -4.19 -3.37 -6.05
N HIS A 42 -3.81 -2.11 -5.90
CA HIS A 42 -3.18 -1.32 -6.95
C HIS A 42 -2.21 -0.32 -6.32
N PHE A 43 -1.10 -0.02 -6.98
CA PHE A 43 -0.18 1.01 -6.51
C PHE A 43 0.53 1.68 -7.68
N TRP A 44 0.86 2.95 -7.49
CA TRP A 44 1.54 3.80 -8.46
C TRP A 44 2.63 4.60 -7.77
N ARG A 45 3.70 4.90 -8.51
CA ARG A 45 4.67 5.90 -8.08
C ARG A 45 4.16 7.28 -8.42
N LEU A 46 4.35 8.23 -7.51
CA LEU A 46 4.14 9.65 -7.79
C LEU A 46 5.41 10.21 -8.46
N PRO A 47 5.34 10.68 -9.72
CA PRO A 47 6.51 11.21 -10.42
C PRO A 47 7.12 12.41 -9.70
N GLY A 48 8.45 12.50 -9.70
CA GLY A 48 9.19 13.60 -9.06
C GLY A 48 9.32 13.49 -7.54
N THR A 49 8.74 12.47 -6.90
CA THR A 49 8.87 12.24 -5.45
C THR A 49 9.41 10.84 -5.15
N ARG A 50 9.67 10.56 -3.87
CA ARG A 50 9.93 9.21 -3.35
C ARG A 50 8.66 8.56 -2.78
N SER A 51 7.51 9.05 -3.22
CA SER A 51 6.21 8.64 -2.72
C SER A 51 5.51 7.68 -3.66
N ASN A 52 4.62 6.88 -3.08
CA ASN A 52 3.68 6.06 -3.82
C ASN A 52 2.27 6.26 -3.28
N ILE A 53 1.29 5.95 -4.11
CA ILE A 53 -0.12 5.94 -3.72
C ILE A 53 -0.74 4.63 -4.18
N GLY A 54 -1.62 4.05 -3.38
CA GLY A 54 -2.25 2.78 -3.70
C GLY A 54 -3.62 2.60 -3.07
N ILE A 55 -4.36 1.64 -3.62
CA ILE A 55 -5.60 1.13 -3.06
C ILE A 55 -5.28 -0.11 -2.24
N TRP A 56 -5.59 -0.03 -0.95
CA TRP A 56 -5.40 -1.11 0.01
C TRP A 56 -6.75 -1.63 0.48
N SER A 57 -6.85 -2.94 0.69
CA SER A 57 -8.06 -3.59 1.20
C SER A 57 -7.76 -4.34 2.48
N ALA A 58 -8.55 -4.07 3.52
CA ALA A 58 -8.45 -4.74 4.82
C ALA A 58 -9.85 -4.90 5.44
N PRO A 59 -10.05 -5.84 6.39
CA PRO A 59 -11.32 -5.98 7.10
C PRO A 59 -11.78 -4.69 7.79
N ASP A 60 -10.84 -3.98 8.43
CA ASP A 60 -11.05 -2.75 9.17
C ASP A 60 -9.76 -1.90 9.21
N ALA A 61 -9.83 -0.73 9.85
CA ALA A 61 -8.70 0.20 9.97
C ALA A 61 -7.58 -0.33 10.88
N ASP A 62 -7.92 -1.07 11.94
CA ASP A 62 -6.92 -1.63 12.86
C ASP A 62 -6.06 -2.69 12.16
N LYS A 63 -6.70 -3.51 11.31
CA LYS A 63 -5.99 -4.51 10.52
C LYS A 63 -5.11 -3.86 9.47
N LEU A 64 -5.57 -2.78 8.84
CA LEU A 64 -4.73 -2.01 7.94
C LEU A 64 -3.50 -1.44 8.67
N GLU A 65 -3.67 -0.86 9.86
CA GLU A 65 -2.54 -0.33 10.62
C GLU A 65 -1.52 -1.42 10.96
N GLN A 66 -1.96 -2.61 11.40
CA GLN A 66 -1.06 -3.75 11.62
C GLN A 66 -0.28 -4.15 10.37
N ILE A 67 -0.93 -4.09 9.20
CA ILE A 67 -0.27 -4.36 7.91
C ILE A 67 0.76 -3.28 7.61
N LEU A 68 0.42 -2.01 7.80
CA LEU A 68 1.34 -0.88 7.56
C LEU A 68 2.52 -0.90 8.53
N GLU A 69 2.32 -1.32 9.78
CA GLU A 69 3.39 -1.55 10.76
C GLU A 69 4.32 -2.70 10.36
N SER A 70 3.85 -3.65 9.55
CA SER A 70 4.71 -4.73 9.01
C SER A 70 5.64 -4.28 7.88
N LEU A 71 5.45 -3.07 7.34
CA LEU A 71 6.27 -2.58 6.22
C LEU A 71 7.67 -2.21 6.71
N PRO A 72 8.74 -2.76 6.09
CA PRO A 72 10.11 -2.36 6.38
C PRO A 72 10.34 -0.84 6.38
N VAL A 73 9.74 -0.10 5.44
CA VAL A 73 9.91 1.36 5.36
C VAL A 73 9.14 2.15 6.42
N LYS A 74 8.25 1.53 7.22
CA LYS A 74 7.39 2.24 8.19
C LYS A 74 8.13 3.25 9.07
N PRO A 75 9.30 2.95 9.67
CA PRO A 75 10.03 3.91 10.51
C PRO A 75 10.53 5.16 9.77
N TYR A 76 10.66 5.06 8.45
CA TYR A 76 11.21 6.07 7.56
C TYR A 76 10.14 6.66 6.61
N ALA A 77 8.88 6.29 6.80
CA ALA A 77 7.80 6.72 5.93
C ALA A 77 6.85 7.66 6.65
N ASN A 78 6.34 8.66 5.92
CA ASN A 78 5.11 9.35 6.30
C ASN A 78 3.95 8.70 5.55
N ILE A 79 2.95 8.22 6.27
CA ILE A 79 1.83 7.48 5.70
C ILE A 79 0.53 8.23 5.95
N LYS A 80 -0.22 8.48 4.88
CA LYS A 80 -1.57 9.05 4.94
C LYS A 80 -2.57 8.01 4.49
N VAL A 81 -3.55 7.73 5.36
CA VAL A 81 -4.64 6.79 5.10
C VAL A 81 -5.95 7.55 4.94
N THR A 82 -6.73 7.22 3.91
CA THR A 82 -8.08 7.74 3.69
C THR A 82 -9.03 6.57 3.41
N ALA A 83 -10.01 6.36 4.27
CA ALA A 83 -11.03 5.34 4.06
C ALA A 83 -11.90 5.68 2.85
N LEU A 84 -12.19 4.69 2.01
CA LEU A 84 -13.00 4.84 0.80
C LEU A 84 -14.35 4.17 1.00
N ALA A 85 -15.41 4.89 0.68
CA ALA A 85 -16.77 4.35 0.62
C ALA A 85 -17.07 3.83 -0.79
N SER A 86 -17.90 2.78 -0.88
CA SER A 86 -18.42 2.32 -2.16
C SER A 86 -19.31 3.38 -2.79
N HIS A 87 -19.10 3.66 -4.08
CA HIS A 87 -19.93 4.59 -4.82
C HIS A 87 -21.14 3.84 -5.43
N PRO A 88 -22.38 4.35 -5.36
CA PRO A 88 -23.55 3.64 -5.90
C PRO A 88 -23.48 3.34 -7.41
N MET A 89 -22.69 4.13 -8.16
CA MET A 89 -22.43 3.89 -9.59
C MET A 89 -21.38 2.82 -9.87
N THR A 90 -20.54 2.46 -8.89
CA THR A 90 -19.65 1.30 -9.04
C THR A 90 -20.49 0.06 -8.76
N VAL A 91 -21.20 -0.41 -9.78
CA VAL A 91 -21.74 -1.78 -9.81
C VAL A 91 -20.54 -2.70 -9.66
N ASN A 92 -20.47 -3.42 -8.55
CA ASN A 92 -19.59 -4.58 -8.45
C ASN A 92 -20.07 -5.51 -9.57
N THR A 93 -19.31 -5.62 -10.66
CA THR A 93 -19.58 -6.59 -11.74
C THR A 93 -19.29 -7.98 -11.20
N SER A 94 -20.10 -8.40 -10.24
CA SER A 94 -20.26 -9.76 -9.79
C SER A 94 -21.74 -10.08 -9.93
N SER A 95 -22.24 -9.95 -11.15
CA SER A 95 -23.49 -10.56 -11.59
C SER A 95 -23.22 -11.42 -12.82
N ASN A 96 -23.19 -12.73 -12.54
CA ASN A 96 -23.70 -13.81 -13.37
C ASN A 96 -23.20 -13.96 -14.82
N SER A 97 -22.38 -15.00 -15.03
CA SER A 97 -22.58 -15.93 -16.14
C SER A 97 -21.93 -17.28 -15.86
N HIS A 98 -22.48 -18.43 -16.22
CA HIS A 98 -23.82 -18.90 -16.62
C HIS A 98 -23.61 -20.42 -16.80
N SER A 99 -24.49 -21.23 -16.21
CA SER A 99 -24.76 -22.66 -16.52
C SER A 99 -23.63 -23.69 -16.50
#